data_AF-A0A0A1TPC0-F1
#
_entry.id   AF-A0A0A1TPC0-F1
#
_cell.length_a   1.000
_cell.length_b   1.000
_cell.length_c   1.000
_cell.angle_alpha   90.00
_cell.angle_beta   90.00
_cell.angle_gamma   90.00
#
_symmetry.space_group_name_H-M   'P 1'
#
loop_
_entity.id
_entity.type
_entity.pdbx_description
1 polymer ?
#
loop_
_entity_poly.entity_id
_entity_poly.type
_entity_poly.pdbx_seq_one_letter_code
_entity_poly.pdbx_strand_id
1 'polypeptide(L)'
;MLASSFQWMRDVTRPGAQKQRQRQVNPNASTGVAATWTQPVLPVSPLSSVPIALRHYPTETVVVETVDDNTYGDSQPGSAESSALSSRYPPHTLFDSINSDVVSWIDALFANCFNSLFGFWMSVDACPLLWNSDPKSNAKNHALEQTQLDRDIDIVLMFSTLDRCVALVTNEEQSVCSSPYTYTSPESNQIIDQSLHAAIAAFTASWFPVILDHGLDVDNTIRELWRFTRRDTLRIINRPCYRSVLSLFLFYLTPIPANVGEDEERDGMSGSCCALAAIRHLESLRSLCGGLQFSGSKVLHMRRSIRQIASELGISDLGFDFIGAESSAYWLGLTIDVSMSLTLNCRSVLTDGPSGYNSEMMWLLIQGRATVFRQTTKSWLSDGLELFDFDRARFTLSTAVAWKGLLWKLVANVLEALRTALKEEDILQVLESALDAIQQYYVTFGPLLKMCQDRLLFLHQEVKLQWFSLTLHCGLIVLKLADALESNSRIHMLDHCKSILVDAESSTMNALEFGCHTHYTIVQAAQPDASDKDGDSSETCPSINPFLMNVYPLPHHVLASIGLMKRAIERDISHGTLTPVAGANLKSVLWQALDLLPQCSKPVTAKRKG
;
A
#
# COMPACT_ATOMS: atom_id res chain seq x y z
N MET A 1 9.32 -17.17 14.69
CA MET A 1 8.40 -16.02 14.87
C MET A 1 7.82 -15.48 13.56
N LEU A 2 7.57 -16.33 12.54
CA LEU A 2 6.79 -15.96 11.34
C LEU A 2 5.62 -16.92 11.05
N ALA A 3 5.60 -18.10 11.68
CA ALA A 3 4.36 -18.89 11.84
C ALA A 3 3.34 -18.21 12.79
N SER A 4 3.78 -17.20 13.55
CA SER A 4 2.96 -16.45 14.52
C SER A 4 2.15 -15.30 13.89
N SER A 5 2.49 -14.85 12.68
CA SER A 5 1.82 -13.70 12.04
C SER A 5 0.37 -13.99 11.62
N PHE A 6 -0.02 -15.26 11.59
CA PHE A 6 -1.39 -15.72 11.29
C PHE A 6 -1.96 -16.67 12.34
N GLN A 7 -1.33 -16.78 13.51
CA GLN A 7 -1.78 -17.72 14.54
C GLN A 7 -3.14 -17.31 15.14
N TRP A 8 -3.42 -16.00 15.20
CA TRP A 8 -4.73 -15.47 15.58
C TRP A 8 -5.88 -15.90 14.64
N MET A 9 -5.59 -16.32 13.39
CA MET A 9 -6.60 -16.85 12.47
C MET A 9 -6.88 -18.35 12.63
N ARG A 10 -6.02 -19.12 13.33
CA ARG A 10 -6.27 -20.55 13.60
C ARG A 10 -7.11 -20.78 14.87
N ASP A 11 -7.01 -19.87 15.84
CA ASP A 11 -7.67 -20.00 17.15
C ASP A 11 -9.20 -19.75 17.10
N VAL A 12 -9.74 -19.33 15.96
CA VAL A 12 -11.19 -19.10 15.75
C VAL A 12 -11.97 -20.42 15.54
N THR A 13 -11.31 -21.57 15.46
CA THR A 13 -11.96 -22.87 15.11
C THR A 13 -12.23 -23.80 16.28
N ARG A 14 -11.98 -23.40 17.54
CA ARG A 14 -12.23 -24.26 18.72
C ARG A 14 -13.20 -23.60 19.71
N PRO A 15 -14.45 -24.09 19.85
CA PRO A 15 -15.28 -23.72 20.97
C PRO A 15 -14.71 -24.37 22.25
N GLY A 16 -14.01 -23.59 23.04
CA GLY A 16 -13.60 -23.97 24.39
C GLY A 16 -14.82 -24.07 25.29
N ALA A 17 -15.22 -25.29 25.65
CA ALA A 17 -16.25 -25.54 26.63
C ALA A 17 -15.81 -25.02 28.02
N GLN A 18 -16.37 -23.89 28.46
CA GLN A 18 -16.32 -23.45 29.85
C GLN A 18 -17.73 -23.33 30.43
N LYS A 19 -17.90 -24.03 31.56
CA LYS A 19 -19.14 -24.26 32.29
C LYS A 19 -19.78 -22.95 32.75
N GLN A 20 -21.05 -22.75 32.36
CA GLN A 20 -21.92 -21.71 32.91
C GLN A 20 -22.07 -21.88 34.42
N ARG A 21 -21.69 -20.85 35.18
CA ARG A 21 -22.17 -20.62 36.55
C ARG A 21 -23.36 -19.66 36.46
N GLN A 22 -24.55 -20.20 36.70
CA GLN A 22 -25.78 -19.42 36.85
C GLN A 22 -25.64 -18.44 38.02
N ARG A 23 -25.93 -17.16 37.77
CA ARG A 23 -26.27 -16.19 38.82
C ARG A 23 -27.62 -15.57 38.48
N GLN A 24 -28.54 -15.71 39.43
CA GLN A 24 -29.93 -15.29 39.36
C GLN A 24 -30.10 -13.80 39.04
N VAL A 25 -31.03 -13.53 38.12
CA VAL A 25 -31.60 -12.22 37.81
C VAL A 25 -32.55 -11.82 38.93
N ASN A 26 -32.46 -10.57 39.40
CA ASN A 26 -33.44 -9.95 40.27
C ASN A 26 -34.31 -8.99 39.43
N PRO A 27 -35.63 -9.21 39.30
CA PRO A 27 -36.51 -8.39 38.48
C PRO A 27 -37.13 -7.29 39.36
N ASN A 28 -36.73 -6.03 39.17
CA ASN A 28 -37.53 -4.85 39.53
C ASN A 28 -36.80 -3.56 39.12
N ALA A 29 -37.17 -3.01 37.96
CA ALA A 29 -37.29 -1.57 37.72
C ALA A 29 -37.90 -1.38 36.32
N SER A 30 -39.20 -1.13 36.30
CA SER A 30 -39.97 -0.79 35.12
C SER A 30 -40.00 0.72 34.88
N THR A 31 -40.38 1.06 33.63
CA THR A 31 -40.98 2.32 33.12
C THR A 31 -40.09 3.54 32.85
N GLY A 32 -40.13 4.01 31.60
CA GLY A 32 -39.90 5.42 31.29
C GLY A 32 -39.54 5.82 29.86
N VAL A 33 -40.57 6.01 29.02
CA VAL A 33 -40.70 7.07 27.99
C VAL A 33 -39.85 7.00 26.71
N ALA A 34 -40.56 6.89 25.58
CA ALA A 34 -40.09 7.19 24.23
C ALA A 34 -39.80 8.70 24.07
N ALA A 35 -38.61 9.05 23.58
CA ALA A 35 -38.29 10.41 23.17
C ALA A 35 -37.55 10.40 21.82
N THR A 36 -38.28 10.81 20.79
CA THR A 36 -37.78 11.34 19.51
C THR A 36 -36.87 12.53 19.79
N TRP A 37 -35.59 12.47 19.38
CA TRP A 37 -34.67 13.59 19.48
C TRP A 37 -34.33 14.15 18.10
N THR A 38 -34.95 15.29 17.81
CA THR A 38 -34.48 16.28 16.83
C THR A 38 -33.15 16.88 17.29
N GLN A 39 -32.23 17.06 16.33
CA GLN A 39 -30.88 17.59 16.54
C GLN A 39 -30.86 19.00 17.17
N PRO A 40 -29.94 19.29 18.10
CA PRO A 40 -29.50 20.65 18.37
C PRO A 40 -28.25 20.99 17.55
N VAL A 41 -28.36 22.06 16.76
CA VAL A 41 -27.24 22.79 16.16
C VAL A 41 -26.44 23.43 17.30
N LEU A 42 -25.14 23.11 17.41
CA LEU A 42 -24.20 23.83 18.28
C LEU A 42 -23.17 24.62 17.44
N PRO A 43 -22.75 25.80 17.93
CA PRO A 43 -22.03 26.78 17.12
C PRO A 43 -20.54 26.46 16.96
N VAL A 44 -20.04 26.66 15.75
CA VAL A 44 -18.62 26.63 15.41
C VAL A 44 -17.91 27.81 16.10
N SER A 45 -16.94 27.53 16.96
CA SER A 45 -16.05 28.55 17.53
C SER A 45 -14.79 28.68 16.66
N PRO A 46 -14.31 29.89 16.35
CA PRO A 46 -13.16 30.10 15.48
C PRO A 46 -11.84 29.83 16.22
N LEU A 47 -10.94 29.08 15.58
CA LEU A 47 -9.57 28.85 16.07
C LEU A 47 -8.80 30.19 16.12
N SER A 48 -8.37 30.51 17.34
CA SER A 48 -7.49 31.61 17.70
C SER A 48 -6.12 31.46 17.01
N SER A 49 -5.71 32.53 16.33
CA SER A 49 -4.39 32.74 15.75
C SER A 49 -3.32 32.88 16.84
N VAL A 50 -2.37 31.94 16.90
CA VAL A 50 -1.14 32.08 17.70
C VAL A 50 0.08 31.97 16.76
N PRO A 51 1.03 32.91 16.82
CA PRO A 51 2.17 32.96 15.92
C PRO A 51 3.22 31.88 16.23
N ILE A 52 3.75 31.27 15.16
CA ILE A 52 4.83 30.27 15.19
C ILE A 52 6.12 30.93 15.66
N ALA A 53 6.57 30.61 16.88
CA ALA A 53 7.90 30.94 17.37
C ALA A 53 8.86 29.76 17.12
N LEU A 54 9.86 29.97 16.25
CA LEU A 54 11.02 29.09 16.07
C LEU A 54 11.77 28.95 17.40
N ARG A 55 11.63 27.79 18.07
CA ARG A 55 12.50 27.43 19.20
C ARG A 55 13.62 26.51 18.73
N HIS A 56 14.84 26.98 18.96
CA HIS A 56 16.07 26.21 18.85
C HIS A 56 16.11 25.16 19.97
N TYR A 57 16.43 23.91 19.63
CA TYR A 57 16.76 22.87 20.60
C TYR A 57 18.27 22.86 20.86
N PRO A 58 18.73 22.70 22.12
CA PRO A 58 20.15 22.56 22.44
C PRO A 58 20.64 21.14 22.16
N THR A 59 21.86 21.06 21.64
CA THR A 59 22.64 19.83 21.42
C THR A 59 23.15 19.31 22.77
N GLU A 60 22.67 18.16 23.23
CA GLU A 60 23.32 17.44 24.32
C GLU A 60 24.36 16.47 23.76
N THR A 61 25.62 16.76 24.09
CA THR A 61 26.80 15.93 23.85
C THR A 61 26.78 14.70 24.75
N VAL A 62 26.69 13.51 24.16
CA VAL A 62 26.91 12.24 24.85
C VAL A 62 28.42 11.95 24.87
N VAL A 63 28.97 11.91 26.08
CA VAL A 63 30.35 11.47 26.37
C VAL A 63 30.39 9.95 26.28
N VAL A 64 31.20 9.41 25.36
CA VAL A 64 31.50 7.97 25.29
C VAL A 64 32.71 7.71 26.19
N GLU A 65 32.49 7.02 27.31
CA GLU A 65 33.57 6.46 28.12
C GLU A 65 34.13 5.21 27.44
N THR A 66 35.42 5.26 27.13
CA THR A 66 36.25 4.15 26.67
C THR A 66 36.59 3.23 27.85
N VAL A 67 36.26 1.95 27.75
CA VAL A 67 36.81 0.90 28.62
C VAL A 67 37.70 0.00 27.76
N ASP A 68 39.00 0.12 27.97
CA ASP A 68 40.00 -0.86 27.59
C ASP A 68 39.89 -2.08 28.52
N ASP A 69 39.89 -3.30 27.97
CA ASP A 69 40.61 -4.39 28.61
C ASP A 69 41.02 -5.47 27.60
N ASN A 70 42.30 -5.86 27.70
CA ASN A 70 43.01 -6.75 26.80
C ASN A 70 42.95 -8.23 27.27
N THR A 71 43.20 -9.12 26.31
CA THR A 71 44.07 -10.31 26.36
C THR A 71 43.45 -11.73 26.37
N TYR A 72 44.10 -12.58 25.54
CA TYR A 72 44.08 -14.04 25.36
C TYR A 72 43.06 -14.59 24.34
N GLY A 73 43.45 -15.30 23.28
CA GLY A 73 44.76 -15.80 22.85
C GLY A 73 44.66 -16.52 21.50
N ASP A 74 45.78 -16.56 20.79
CA ASP A 74 46.01 -17.24 19.51
C ASP A 74 45.57 -18.71 19.50
N SER A 75 44.89 -19.12 18.42
CA SER A 75 44.89 -20.48 17.88
C SER A 75 44.27 -20.50 16.47
N GLN A 76 45.11 -20.53 15.43
CA GLN A 76 44.68 -21.01 14.10
C GLN A 76 44.29 -22.50 14.19
N PRO A 77 43.35 -22.94 13.33
CA PRO A 77 43.74 -24.03 12.45
C PRO A 77 43.16 -23.93 11.02
N GLY A 78 43.99 -24.34 10.07
CA GLY A 78 43.64 -25.40 9.12
C GLY A 78 42.58 -25.09 8.08
N SER A 79 43.04 -24.71 6.89
CA SER A 79 42.34 -24.83 5.62
C SER A 79 41.69 -26.21 5.43
N ALA A 80 40.36 -26.24 5.36
CA ALA A 80 39.59 -27.34 4.81
C ALA A 80 38.35 -26.79 4.09
N GLU A 81 38.41 -26.90 2.76
CA GLU A 81 37.31 -27.11 1.82
C GLU A 81 35.88 -26.76 2.30
N SER A 82 35.43 -25.54 2.04
CA SER A 82 34.00 -25.20 2.04
C SER A 82 33.70 -24.01 1.11
N SER A 83 34.16 -24.10 -0.14
CA SER A 83 33.96 -23.05 -1.16
C SER A 83 33.41 -23.62 -2.47
N ALA A 84 32.49 -24.61 -2.39
CA ALA A 84 31.87 -25.20 -3.56
C ALA A 84 30.37 -25.46 -3.35
N LEU A 85 29.55 -24.40 -3.24
CA LEU A 85 28.10 -24.49 -3.49
C LEU A 85 27.36 -23.15 -3.76
N SER A 86 28.06 -22.01 -3.86
CA SER A 86 27.41 -20.69 -4.06
C SER A 86 27.30 -20.21 -5.52
N SER A 87 27.70 -21.02 -6.51
CA SER A 87 27.68 -20.61 -7.92
C SER A 87 27.16 -21.72 -8.82
N ARG A 88 25.86 -21.70 -9.15
CA ARG A 88 25.33 -22.59 -10.21
C ARG A 88 24.34 -21.99 -11.20
N TYR A 89 24.05 -20.69 -11.16
CA TYR A 89 23.27 -20.08 -12.24
C TYR A 89 23.84 -18.72 -12.61
N PRO A 90 24.27 -18.50 -13.87
CA PRO A 90 24.50 -17.16 -14.38
C PRO A 90 23.19 -16.37 -14.29
N PRO A 91 23.21 -15.08 -13.94
CA PRO A 91 22.02 -14.26 -13.72
C PRO A 91 21.11 -14.08 -14.95
N HIS A 92 21.56 -14.50 -16.15
CA HIS A 92 20.82 -14.36 -17.41
C HIS A 92 19.86 -15.52 -17.73
N THR A 93 19.97 -16.70 -17.09
CA THR A 93 19.33 -17.91 -17.62
C THR A 93 17.85 -18.10 -17.28
N LEU A 94 17.29 -17.36 -16.31
CA LEU A 94 15.91 -17.60 -15.87
C LEU A 94 14.89 -17.14 -16.91
N PHE A 95 15.02 -15.90 -17.40
CA PHE A 95 14.10 -15.35 -18.39
C PHE A 95 14.24 -16.01 -19.76
N ASP A 96 15.46 -16.42 -20.14
CA ASP A 96 15.73 -17.20 -21.36
C ASP A 96 15.04 -18.58 -21.34
N SER A 97 14.68 -19.08 -20.16
CA SER A 97 13.99 -20.37 -19.99
C SER A 97 12.46 -20.25 -19.87
N ILE A 98 11.94 -19.03 -19.73
CA ILE A 98 10.49 -18.78 -19.62
C ILE A 98 9.91 -18.60 -21.01
N ASN A 99 8.74 -19.19 -21.27
CA ASN A 99 8.03 -19.05 -22.54
C ASN A 99 7.78 -17.55 -22.87
N SER A 100 8.08 -17.12 -24.10
CA SER A 100 7.87 -15.75 -24.59
C SER A 100 6.42 -15.25 -24.42
N ASP A 101 5.45 -16.16 -24.53
CA ASP A 101 4.04 -15.85 -24.30
C ASP A 101 3.79 -15.48 -22.83
N VAL A 102 4.47 -16.15 -21.90
CA VAL A 102 4.37 -15.86 -20.47
C VAL A 102 4.99 -14.50 -20.18
N VAL A 103 6.16 -14.19 -20.74
CA VAL A 103 6.83 -12.89 -20.56
C VAL A 103 5.95 -11.74 -21.07
N SER A 104 5.38 -11.87 -22.26
CA SER A 104 4.52 -10.83 -22.82
C SER A 104 3.21 -10.64 -22.03
N TRP A 105 2.66 -11.70 -21.43
CA TRP A 105 1.54 -11.57 -20.47
C TRP A 105 1.94 -10.93 -19.13
N ILE A 106 3.18 -11.16 -18.64
CA ILE A 106 3.72 -10.44 -17.47
C ILE A 106 3.72 -8.94 -17.76
N ASP A 107 4.29 -8.53 -18.90
CA ASP A 107 4.39 -7.13 -19.27
C ASP A 107 3.00 -6.50 -19.44
N ALA A 108 2.09 -7.19 -20.13
CA ALA A 108 0.73 -6.71 -20.34
C ALA A 108 -0.04 -6.52 -19.02
N LEU A 109 -0.01 -7.50 -18.11
CA LEU A 109 -0.70 -7.40 -16.83
C LEU A 109 -0.11 -6.29 -15.94
N PHE A 110 1.21 -6.21 -15.89
CA PHE A 110 1.86 -5.19 -15.07
C PHE A 110 1.59 -3.79 -15.61
N ALA A 111 1.78 -3.57 -16.91
CA ALA A 111 1.58 -2.25 -17.53
C ALA A 111 0.11 -1.80 -17.49
N ASN A 112 -0.83 -2.65 -17.91
CA ASN A 112 -2.24 -2.27 -18.02
C ASN A 112 -2.95 -2.15 -16.66
N CYS A 113 -2.51 -2.87 -15.62
CA CYS A 113 -3.22 -2.91 -14.35
C CYS A 113 -2.38 -2.43 -13.16
N PHE A 114 -1.31 -3.13 -12.82
CA PHE A 114 -0.58 -2.89 -11.57
C PHE A 114 0.15 -1.55 -11.57
N ASN A 115 0.82 -1.21 -12.67
CA ASN A 115 1.48 0.06 -12.88
C ASN A 115 0.48 1.23 -12.78
N SER A 116 -0.65 1.14 -13.49
CA SER A 116 -1.74 2.14 -13.43
C SER A 116 -2.28 2.30 -11.99
N LEU A 117 -2.52 1.19 -11.28
CA LEU A 117 -3.03 1.24 -9.90
C LEU A 117 -2.04 1.90 -8.93
N PHE A 118 -0.77 1.49 -8.95
CA PHE A 118 0.25 2.07 -8.07
C PHE A 118 0.54 3.53 -8.45
N GLY A 119 0.58 3.83 -9.75
CA GLY A 119 0.71 5.20 -10.26
C GLY A 119 -0.40 6.12 -9.78
N PHE A 120 -1.64 5.62 -9.73
CA PHE A 120 -2.78 6.37 -9.20
C PHE A 120 -2.60 6.75 -7.72
N TRP A 121 -2.10 5.85 -6.87
CA TRP A 121 -1.84 6.14 -5.45
C TRP A 121 -0.73 7.17 -5.25
N MET A 122 0.16 7.31 -6.24
CA MET A 122 1.26 8.26 -6.26
C MET A 122 0.93 9.56 -6.99
N SER A 123 -0.24 9.65 -7.64
CA SER A 123 -0.63 10.80 -8.45
C SER A 123 -0.63 12.11 -7.67
N VAL A 124 -0.56 13.24 -8.40
CA VAL A 124 -0.66 14.60 -7.84
C VAL A 124 -1.88 14.75 -6.93
N ASP A 125 -2.97 14.05 -7.25
CA ASP A 125 -4.19 14.12 -6.47
C ASP A 125 -4.22 13.24 -5.23
N ALA A 126 -3.45 12.16 -5.21
CA ALA A 126 -3.37 11.23 -4.08
C ALA A 126 -2.19 11.54 -3.14
N CYS A 127 -1.13 12.18 -3.63
CA CYS A 127 0.05 12.53 -2.83
C CYS A 127 -0.08 13.93 -2.22
N PRO A 128 -0.19 14.07 -0.89
CA PRO A 128 -0.34 15.37 -0.23
C PRO A 128 0.90 16.27 -0.38
N LEU A 129 2.09 15.68 -0.59
CA LEU A 129 3.35 16.42 -0.72
C LEU A 129 3.51 17.13 -2.07
N LEU A 130 2.69 16.77 -3.06
CA LEU A 130 2.67 17.42 -4.37
C LEU A 130 1.74 18.63 -4.41
N TRP A 131 1.08 18.93 -3.30
CA TRP A 131 0.10 19.98 -3.27
C TRP A 131 0.77 21.35 -3.30
N ASN A 132 0.64 22.05 -4.43
CA ASN A 132 1.03 23.44 -4.57
C ASN A 132 -0.05 24.36 -3.99
N SER A 133 0.35 25.28 -3.11
CA SER A 133 -0.54 26.23 -2.44
C SER A 133 -0.99 27.41 -3.32
N ASP A 134 -0.54 27.50 -4.58
CA ASP A 134 -0.93 28.57 -5.50
C ASP A 134 -2.22 28.20 -6.27
N PRO A 135 -3.38 28.81 -5.96
CA PRO A 135 -4.63 28.52 -6.65
C PRO A 135 -4.59 28.82 -8.16
N LYS A 136 -3.64 29.66 -8.64
CA LYS A 136 -3.47 29.94 -10.08
C LYS A 136 -2.73 28.82 -10.82
N SER A 137 -1.85 28.07 -10.15
CA SER A 137 -1.22 26.88 -10.73
C SER A 137 -2.19 25.69 -10.71
N ASN A 138 -2.97 25.54 -9.65
CA ASN A 138 -4.02 24.51 -9.57
C ASN A 138 -5.15 24.78 -10.58
N ALA A 139 -5.54 26.04 -10.82
CA ALA A 139 -6.48 26.38 -11.88
C ALA A 139 -5.91 26.11 -13.29
N LYS A 140 -4.60 26.29 -13.52
CA LYS A 140 -3.97 25.86 -14.79
C LYS A 140 -3.91 24.33 -14.94
N ASN A 141 -3.62 23.60 -13.86
CA ASN A 141 -3.62 22.13 -13.85
C ASN A 141 -5.03 21.54 -13.99
N HIS A 142 -6.07 22.28 -13.57
CA HIS A 142 -7.47 21.88 -13.72
C HIS A 142 -8.17 22.44 -14.96
N ALA A 143 -7.65 23.50 -15.61
CA ALA A 143 -8.35 24.20 -16.71
C ALA A 143 -7.65 24.15 -18.08
N LEU A 144 -6.51 23.49 -18.25
CA LEU A 144 -5.83 23.39 -19.55
C LEU A 144 -5.28 21.97 -19.79
N GLU A 145 -5.91 21.25 -20.71
CA GLU A 145 -5.26 20.37 -21.72
C GLU A 145 -4.09 19.46 -21.28
N GLN A 146 -4.05 19.00 -20.03
CA GLN A 146 -3.20 17.86 -19.68
C GLN A 146 -3.94 16.59 -20.05
N THR A 147 -3.57 16.05 -21.21
CA THR A 147 -4.00 14.73 -21.67
C THR A 147 -3.82 13.69 -20.57
N GLN A 148 -4.66 12.66 -20.57
CA GLN A 148 -4.64 11.50 -19.66
C GLN A 148 -3.22 10.99 -19.33
N LEU A 149 -2.31 11.07 -20.31
CA LEU A 149 -0.88 10.76 -20.23
C LEU A 149 -0.06 11.51 -19.16
N ASP A 150 -0.44 12.75 -18.79
CA ASP A 150 0.30 13.56 -17.80
C ASP A 150 -0.06 13.19 -16.34
N ARG A 151 -1.16 12.44 -16.12
CA ARG A 151 -1.65 12.09 -14.77
C ARG A 151 -1.35 10.67 -14.35
N ASP A 152 -0.95 9.80 -15.28
CA ASP A 152 -0.64 8.41 -15.00
C ASP A 152 0.86 8.24 -14.83
N ILE A 153 1.27 7.92 -13.60
CA ILE A 153 2.67 7.73 -13.25
C ILE A 153 3.07 6.31 -13.64
N ASP A 154 3.96 6.20 -14.63
CA ASP A 154 4.72 4.96 -14.83
C ASP A 154 5.74 4.81 -13.70
N ILE A 155 5.50 3.84 -12.82
CA ILE A 155 6.27 3.67 -11.59
C ILE A 155 7.67 3.15 -11.90
N VAL A 156 7.84 2.34 -12.94
CA VAL A 156 9.14 1.78 -13.33
C VAL A 156 10.01 2.87 -13.94
N LEU A 157 9.44 3.67 -14.84
CA LEU A 157 10.12 4.81 -15.46
C LEU A 157 10.46 5.89 -14.44
N MET A 158 9.54 6.19 -13.50
CA MET A 158 9.76 7.18 -12.45
C MET A 158 10.95 6.80 -11.56
N PHE A 159 10.94 5.57 -11.00
CA PHE A 159 12.00 5.11 -10.11
C PHE A 159 13.35 4.97 -10.85
N SER A 160 13.35 4.56 -12.12
CA SER A 160 14.55 4.53 -12.96
C SER A 160 15.11 5.92 -13.25
N THR A 161 14.22 6.90 -13.48
CA THR A 161 14.64 8.29 -13.73
C THR A 161 15.18 8.95 -12.46
N LEU A 162 14.59 8.67 -11.29
CA LEU A 162 15.14 9.11 -10.00
C LEU A 162 16.56 8.59 -9.79
N ASP A 163 16.82 7.31 -10.06
CA ASP A 163 18.16 6.72 -9.97
C ASP A 163 19.15 7.40 -10.93
N ARG A 164 18.74 7.63 -12.18
CA ARG A 164 19.55 8.32 -13.18
C ARG A 164 19.91 9.74 -12.71
N CYS A 165 18.95 10.48 -12.16
CA CYS A 165 19.20 11.82 -11.62
C CYS A 165 20.21 11.81 -10.47
N VAL A 166 20.10 10.88 -9.51
CA VAL A 166 21.05 10.77 -8.40
C VAL A 166 22.44 10.34 -8.88
N ALA A 167 22.51 9.41 -9.84
CA ALA A 167 23.78 8.94 -10.41
C ALA A 167 24.54 10.07 -11.14
N LEU A 168 23.84 10.94 -11.86
CA LEU A 168 24.48 12.06 -12.57
C LEU A 168 25.22 13.01 -11.62
N VAL A 169 24.60 13.36 -10.49
CA VAL A 169 25.22 14.28 -9.52
C VAL A 169 26.41 13.64 -8.80
N THR A 170 26.27 12.37 -8.41
CA THR A 170 27.35 11.66 -7.73
C THR A 170 28.57 11.41 -8.61
N ASN A 171 28.37 11.21 -9.92
CA ASN A 171 29.46 11.04 -10.88
C ASN A 171 30.21 12.36 -11.18
N GLU A 172 29.52 13.50 -11.25
CA GLU A 172 30.18 14.82 -11.38
C GLU A 172 31.03 15.17 -10.14
N GLU A 173 30.58 14.76 -8.95
CA GLU A 173 31.25 15.05 -7.67
C GLU A 173 32.48 14.15 -7.40
N GLN A 174 32.52 12.93 -7.96
CA GLN A 174 33.62 11.97 -7.80
C GLN A 174 34.91 12.33 -8.55
N SER A 175 34.91 13.39 -9.38
CA SER A 175 36.16 14.00 -9.86
C SER A 175 37.00 14.61 -8.71
N VAL A 176 36.46 14.74 -7.49
CA VAL A 176 37.13 15.45 -6.38
C VAL A 176 37.08 14.72 -5.01
N CYS A 177 36.18 13.76 -4.75
CA CYS A 177 36.16 13.05 -3.46
C CYS A 177 35.54 11.64 -3.50
N SER A 178 36.15 10.69 -2.80
CA SER A 178 35.70 9.29 -2.69
C SER A 178 34.60 9.13 -1.62
N SER A 179 33.33 9.24 -2.02
CA SER A 179 32.20 8.82 -1.18
C SER A 179 32.01 7.29 -1.27
N PRO A 180 31.76 6.57 -0.15
CA PRO A 180 31.45 5.15 -0.17
C PRO A 180 30.03 4.85 -0.68
N TYR A 181 29.21 5.88 -0.87
CA TYR A 181 27.88 5.76 -1.44
C TYR A 181 27.95 6.17 -2.92
N THR A 182 27.58 5.24 -3.78
CA THR A 182 27.31 5.41 -5.22
C THR A 182 28.52 5.31 -6.16
N TYR A 183 29.06 4.11 -6.31
CA TYR A 183 29.54 3.65 -7.62
C TYR A 183 28.58 2.56 -8.11
N THR A 184 27.65 2.90 -9.01
CA THR A 184 26.99 1.89 -9.82
C THR A 184 27.88 1.65 -11.04
N SER A 185 28.78 0.66 -10.92
CA SER A 185 29.41 0.09 -12.12
C SER A 185 28.32 -0.27 -13.14
N PRO A 186 28.60 -0.28 -14.46
CA PRO A 186 27.64 -0.74 -15.46
C PRO A 186 27.07 -2.13 -15.11
N GLU A 187 27.91 -3.01 -14.56
CA GLU A 187 27.50 -4.32 -14.01
C GLU A 187 26.53 -4.18 -12.82
N SER A 188 26.74 -3.21 -11.93
CA SER A 188 25.85 -2.93 -10.80
C SER A 188 24.48 -2.43 -11.24
N ASN A 189 24.44 -1.56 -12.26
CA ASN A 189 23.18 -1.11 -12.85
C ASN A 189 22.43 -2.27 -13.52
N GLN A 190 23.14 -3.13 -14.26
CA GLN A 190 22.55 -4.29 -14.91
C GLN A 190 21.93 -5.27 -13.88
N ILE A 191 22.59 -5.49 -12.74
CA ILE A 191 22.05 -6.30 -11.65
C ILE A 191 20.74 -5.69 -11.11
N ILE A 192 20.72 -4.38 -10.85
CA ILE A 192 19.54 -3.69 -10.30
C ILE A 192 18.36 -3.78 -11.27
N ASP A 193 18.62 -3.60 -12.57
CA ASP A 193 17.58 -3.75 -13.59
C ASP A 193 17.06 -5.19 -13.65
N GLN A 194 17.94 -6.19 -13.64
CA GLN A 194 17.53 -7.60 -13.60
C GLN A 194 16.70 -7.92 -12.36
N SER A 195 17.08 -7.42 -11.19
CA SER A 195 16.33 -7.59 -9.95
C SER A 195 14.93 -7.00 -10.03
N LEU A 196 14.79 -5.82 -10.65
CA LEU A 196 13.50 -5.17 -10.81
C LEU A 196 12.59 -5.96 -11.76
N HIS A 197 13.11 -6.41 -12.91
CA HIS A 197 12.35 -7.25 -13.84
C HIS A 197 11.95 -8.58 -13.19
N ALA A 198 12.84 -9.21 -12.41
CA ALA A 198 12.54 -10.41 -11.63
C ALA A 198 11.45 -10.18 -10.57
N ALA A 199 11.47 -9.03 -9.90
CA ALA A 199 10.43 -8.66 -8.93
C ALA A 199 9.07 -8.44 -9.61
N ILE A 200 9.04 -7.73 -10.74
CA ILE A 200 7.84 -7.53 -11.57
C ILE A 200 7.29 -8.88 -12.04
N ALA A 201 8.15 -9.76 -12.54
CA ALA A 201 7.78 -11.07 -13.03
C ALA A 201 7.22 -11.98 -11.93
N ALA A 202 7.91 -12.10 -10.80
CA ALA A 202 7.46 -12.92 -9.68
C ALA A 202 6.13 -12.41 -9.08
N PHE A 203 6.01 -11.09 -8.94
CA PHE A 203 4.77 -10.45 -8.50
C PHE A 203 3.63 -10.79 -9.47
N THR A 204 3.78 -10.44 -10.74
CA THR A 204 2.71 -10.56 -11.74
C THR A 204 2.31 -12.02 -12.01
N ALA A 205 3.29 -12.93 -12.11
CA ALA A 205 3.03 -14.34 -12.39
C ALA A 205 2.12 -15.01 -11.33
N SER A 206 2.08 -14.48 -10.10
CA SER A 206 1.21 -14.97 -9.04
C SER A 206 -0.28 -14.90 -9.39
N TRP A 207 -0.68 -14.06 -10.35
CA TRP A 207 -2.08 -13.95 -10.79
C TRP A 207 -2.44 -14.81 -12.00
N PHE A 208 -1.46 -15.43 -12.67
CA PHE A 208 -1.72 -16.28 -13.82
C PHE A 208 -2.69 -17.45 -13.56
N PRO A 209 -2.66 -18.17 -12.41
CA PRO A 209 -3.56 -19.29 -12.19
C PRO A 209 -5.05 -18.93 -12.17
N VAL A 210 -5.38 -17.65 -12.00
CA VAL A 210 -6.77 -17.16 -12.00
C VAL A 210 -7.12 -16.31 -13.22
N ILE A 211 -6.14 -15.98 -14.06
CA ILE A 211 -6.31 -15.12 -15.24
C ILE A 211 -6.14 -15.91 -16.55
N LEU A 212 -5.14 -16.78 -16.61
CA LEU A 212 -4.78 -17.54 -17.81
C LEU A 212 -5.32 -18.97 -17.71
N ASP A 213 -5.76 -19.51 -18.85
CA ASP A 213 -6.32 -20.86 -18.93
C ASP A 213 -5.23 -21.93 -18.68
N HIS A 214 -5.63 -23.06 -18.10
CA HIS A 214 -4.80 -24.04 -17.38
C HIS A 214 -3.84 -24.90 -18.24
N GLY A 215 -3.44 -24.44 -19.44
CA GLY A 215 -2.61 -25.19 -20.38
C GLY A 215 -1.10 -25.11 -20.18
N LEU A 216 -0.62 -24.23 -19.28
CA LEU A 216 0.80 -24.02 -19.01
C LEU A 216 1.17 -24.57 -17.61
N ASP A 217 2.37 -25.13 -17.44
CA ASP A 217 2.93 -25.48 -16.11
C ASP A 217 3.37 -24.21 -15.35
N VAL A 218 2.39 -23.33 -15.10
CA VAL A 218 2.59 -22.01 -14.50
C VAL A 218 3.04 -22.14 -13.04
N ASP A 219 2.61 -23.19 -12.34
CA ASP A 219 2.91 -23.40 -10.92
C ASP A 219 4.40 -23.61 -10.65
N ASN A 220 5.12 -24.31 -11.55
CA ASN A 220 6.56 -24.42 -11.42
C ASN A 220 7.24 -23.07 -11.71
N THR A 221 6.84 -22.38 -12.78
CA THR A 221 7.38 -21.06 -13.13
C THR A 221 7.18 -20.03 -12.03
N ILE A 222 5.99 -19.96 -11.40
CA ILE A 222 5.72 -19.06 -10.26
C ILE A 222 6.67 -19.33 -9.11
N ARG A 223 6.88 -20.60 -8.75
CA ARG A 223 7.78 -20.98 -7.65
C ARG A 223 9.24 -20.67 -7.97
N GLU A 224 9.67 -20.90 -9.20
CA GLU A 224 11.03 -20.60 -9.64
C GLU A 224 11.29 -19.10 -9.67
N LEU A 225 10.37 -18.30 -10.23
CA LEU A 225 10.42 -16.84 -10.19
C LEU A 225 10.47 -16.33 -8.76
N TRP A 226 9.58 -16.81 -7.88
CA TRP A 226 9.58 -16.39 -6.48
C TRP A 226 10.91 -16.73 -5.76
N ARG A 227 11.43 -17.96 -5.94
CA ARG A 227 12.72 -18.38 -5.35
C ARG A 227 13.90 -17.59 -5.90
N PHE A 228 13.89 -17.31 -7.21
CA PHE A 228 14.90 -16.50 -7.86
C PHE A 228 14.91 -15.09 -7.27
N THR A 229 13.77 -14.41 -7.31
CA THR A 229 13.62 -13.04 -6.79
C THR A 229 13.95 -12.98 -5.31
N ARG A 230 13.51 -13.97 -4.51
CA ARG A 230 13.83 -14.03 -3.07
C ARG A 230 15.33 -14.09 -2.80
N ARG A 231 16.08 -14.93 -3.53
CA ARG A 231 17.55 -14.96 -3.41
C ARG A 231 18.18 -13.63 -3.83
N ASP A 232 17.62 -13.01 -4.87
CA ASP A 232 18.11 -11.77 -5.43
C ASP A 232 17.87 -10.56 -4.51
N THR A 233 16.84 -10.60 -3.65
CA THR A 233 16.60 -9.55 -2.63
C THR A 233 17.79 -9.32 -1.71
N LEU A 234 18.59 -10.35 -1.40
CA LEU A 234 19.82 -10.24 -0.60
C LEU A 234 20.92 -9.44 -1.31
N ARG A 235 20.87 -9.34 -2.64
CA ARG A 235 21.82 -8.52 -3.40
C ARG A 235 21.41 -7.05 -3.38
N ILE A 236 20.13 -6.77 -3.62
CA ILE A 236 19.61 -5.40 -3.71
C ILE A 236 19.40 -4.72 -2.35
N ILE A 237 19.24 -5.47 -1.25
CA ILE A 237 19.19 -4.89 0.09
C ILE A 237 20.50 -4.18 0.47
N ASN A 238 21.62 -4.54 -0.15
CA ASN A 238 22.91 -3.89 0.07
C ASN A 238 23.19 -2.78 -0.95
N ARG A 239 22.21 -2.41 -1.79
CA ARG A 239 22.35 -1.41 -2.86
C ARG A 239 21.19 -0.40 -2.79
N PRO A 240 21.26 0.58 -1.88
CA PRO A 240 20.23 1.60 -1.77
C PRO A 240 20.11 2.43 -3.05
N CYS A 241 19.02 2.25 -3.77
CA CYS A 241 18.59 3.06 -4.90
C CYS A 241 17.07 2.94 -5.04
N TYR A 242 16.44 3.83 -5.81
CA TYR A 242 15.00 3.82 -6.01
C TYR A 242 14.55 2.50 -6.67
N ARG A 243 15.23 2.00 -7.72
CA ARG A 243 14.85 0.70 -8.33
C ARG A 243 14.94 -0.47 -7.33
N SER A 244 15.91 -0.47 -6.41
CA SER A 244 15.97 -1.45 -5.31
C SER A 244 14.78 -1.30 -4.35
N VAL A 245 14.38 -0.07 -4.01
CA VAL A 245 13.18 0.20 -3.19
C VAL A 245 11.93 -0.39 -3.85
N LEU A 246 11.71 -0.12 -5.13
CA LEU A 246 10.57 -0.64 -5.87
C LEU A 246 10.59 -2.18 -5.93
N SER A 247 11.75 -2.78 -6.22
CA SER A 247 11.92 -4.24 -6.26
C SER A 247 11.58 -4.91 -4.94
N LEU A 248 12.05 -4.33 -3.82
CA LEU A 248 11.76 -4.84 -2.48
C LEU A 248 10.29 -4.69 -2.09
N PHE A 249 9.63 -3.59 -2.48
CA PHE A 249 8.18 -3.42 -2.29
C PHE A 249 7.36 -4.40 -3.13
N LEU A 250 7.70 -4.60 -4.40
CA LEU A 250 7.02 -5.59 -5.25
C LEU A 250 7.17 -7.00 -4.67
N PHE A 251 8.36 -7.37 -4.19
CA PHE A 251 8.56 -8.65 -3.54
C PHE A 251 7.79 -8.78 -2.21
N TYR A 252 7.70 -7.71 -1.41
CA TYR A 252 6.84 -7.68 -0.22
C TYR A 252 5.37 -7.98 -0.56
N LEU A 253 4.87 -7.44 -1.67
CA LEU A 253 3.50 -7.64 -2.13
C LEU A 253 3.29 -8.98 -2.84
N THR A 254 4.36 -9.69 -3.19
CA THR A 254 4.30 -10.97 -3.91
C THR A 254 3.79 -12.08 -2.98
N PRO A 255 2.66 -12.75 -3.30
CA PRO A 255 2.18 -13.88 -2.52
C PRO A 255 3.19 -15.01 -2.42
N ILE A 256 3.29 -15.65 -1.24
CA ILE A 256 4.13 -16.84 -1.07
C ILE A 256 3.47 -18.01 -1.83
N PRO A 257 4.18 -18.67 -2.77
CA PRO A 257 3.63 -19.79 -3.50
C PRO A 257 3.19 -20.97 -2.61
N ALA A 258 2.16 -21.68 -3.06
CA ALA A 258 1.67 -22.89 -2.44
C ALA A 258 2.77 -23.96 -2.55
N ASN A 259 2.83 -24.84 -1.57
CA ASN A 259 3.85 -25.91 -1.46
C ASN A 259 5.27 -25.43 -1.15
N VAL A 260 5.47 -24.16 -0.76
CA VAL A 260 6.70 -23.72 -0.07
C VAL A 260 6.64 -24.18 1.39
N GLY A 261 7.61 -25.02 1.78
CA GLY A 261 7.71 -25.56 3.14
C GLY A 261 7.97 -24.48 4.19
N GLU A 262 7.59 -24.72 5.45
CA GLU A 262 7.88 -23.76 6.52
C GLU A 262 9.38 -23.54 6.74
N ASP A 263 10.20 -24.58 6.55
CA ASP A 263 11.66 -24.47 6.69
C ASP A 263 12.26 -23.63 5.57
N GLU A 264 11.80 -23.82 4.33
CA GLU A 264 12.17 -22.98 3.18
C GLU A 264 11.76 -21.52 3.45
N GLU A 265 10.58 -21.28 3.99
CA GLU A 265 10.11 -19.93 4.34
C GLU A 265 10.94 -19.29 5.47
N ARG A 266 11.44 -20.08 6.43
CA ARG A 266 12.33 -19.59 7.50
C ARG A 266 13.76 -19.35 7.01
N ASP A 267 14.16 -20.02 5.94
CA ASP A 267 15.49 -19.89 5.33
C ASP A 267 15.49 -18.79 4.26
N GLY A 268 15.85 -17.57 4.66
CA GLY A 268 15.98 -16.40 3.77
C GLY A 268 15.17 -15.17 4.21
N MET A 269 15.16 -14.14 3.37
CA MET A 269 14.46 -12.89 3.65
C MET A 269 12.93 -13.06 3.54
N SER A 270 12.20 -12.51 4.51
CA SER A 270 10.75 -12.42 4.46
C SER A 270 10.31 -11.15 3.73
N GLY A 271 9.11 -11.17 3.15
CA GLY A 271 8.55 -9.99 2.48
C GLY A 271 8.46 -8.77 3.40
N SER A 272 8.07 -8.95 4.67
CA SER A 272 8.03 -7.84 5.64
C SER A 272 9.41 -7.25 5.92
N CYS A 273 10.46 -8.07 5.97
CA CYS A 273 11.83 -7.58 6.09
C CYS A 273 12.26 -6.80 4.83
N CYS A 274 11.85 -7.24 3.65
CA CYS A 274 12.09 -6.49 2.40
C CYS A 274 11.40 -5.11 2.42
N ALA A 275 10.14 -5.03 2.87
CA ALA A 275 9.44 -3.74 3.00
C ALA A 275 10.13 -2.80 4.00
N LEU A 276 10.55 -3.30 5.16
CA LEU A 276 11.28 -2.50 6.15
C LEU A 276 12.62 -2.00 5.58
N ALA A 277 13.36 -2.85 4.87
CA ALA A 277 14.60 -2.45 4.23
C ALA A 277 14.38 -1.39 3.14
N ALA A 278 13.33 -1.55 2.32
CA ALA A 278 12.93 -0.59 1.31
C ALA A 278 12.59 0.78 1.92
N ILE A 279 11.86 0.79 3.04
CA ILE A 279 11.54 2.00 3.79
C ILE A 279 12.83 2.68 4.28
N ARG A 280 13.78 1.94 4.85
CA ARG A 280 15.08 2.49 5.28
C ARG A 280 15.90 3.05 4.12
N HIS A 281 15.91 2.36 2.98
CA HIS A 281 16.55 2.87 1.76
C HIS A 281 15.92 4.19 1.33
N LEU A 282 14.60 4.27 1.35
CA LEU A 282 13.86 5.47 0.95
C LEU A 282 14.15 6.66 1.90
N GLU A 283 14.19 6.43 3.21
CA GLU A 283 14.63 7.44 4.19
C GLU A 283 16.07 7.91 3.92
N SER A 284 16.98 6.97 3.69
CA SER A 284 18.39 7.26 3.43
C SER A 284 18.57 8.06 2.14
N LEU A 285 17.91 7.66 1.05
CA LEU A 285 17.92 8.36 -0.24
C LEU A 285 17.33 9.76 -0.12
N ARG A 286 16.23 9.92 0.61
CA ARG A 286 15.60 11.22 0.85
C ARG A 286 16.49 12.13 1.70
N SER A 287 17.14 11.58 2.73
CA SER A 287 18.13 12.30 3.55
C SER A 287 19.33 12.74 2.71
N LEU A 288 19.87 11.85 1.87
CA LEU A 288 20.96 12.14 0.95
C LEU A 288 20.61 13.29 0.00
N CYS A 289 19.42 13.25 -0.60
CA CYS A 289 18.97 14.30 -1.53
C CYS A 289 18.65 15.63 -0.82
N GLY A 290 18.14 15.57 0.41
CA GLY A 290 17.80 16.73 1.24
C GLY A 290 19.00 17.35 1.97
N GLY A 291 20.10 16.63 2.09
CA GLY A 291 21.29 17.04 2.81
C GLY A 291 22.15 18.09 2.09
N LEU A 292 22.94 18.81 2.88
CA LEU A 292 24.07 19.58 2.38
C LEU A 292 25.27 18.64 2.29
N GLN A 293 25.85 18.51 1.10
CA GLN A 293 27.12 17.80 0.95
C GLN A 293 28.27 18.80 1.01
N PHE A 294 29.26 18.50 1.85
CA PHE A 294 30.46 19.30 2.00
C PHE A 294 31.58 18.66 1.20
N SER A 295 32.04 19.33 0.14
CA SER A 295 33.19 18.91 -0.67
C SER A 295 34.26 19.99 -0.61
N GLY A 296 35.26 19.78 0.26
CA GLY A 296 36.33 20.76 0.51
C GLY A 296 35.78 22.13 0.94
N SER A 297 35.98 23.16 0.12
CA SER A 297 35.51 24.53 0.37
C SER A 297 34.10 24.83 -0.17
N LYS A 298 33.39 23.84 -0.74
CA LYS A 298 32.06 24.02 -1.35
C LYS A 298 30.98 23.30 -0.56
N VAL A 299 29.87 24.00 -0.35
CA VAL A 299 28.61 23.42 0.18
C VAL A 299 27.67 23.21 -1.01
N LEU A 300 27.35 21.96 -1.29
CA LEU A 300 26.45 21.57 -2.37
C LEU A 300 25.09 21.20 -1.80
N HIS A 301 24.04 21.68 -2.46
CA HIS A 301 22.68 21.32 -2.12
C HIS A 301 22.19 20.31 -3.16
N MET A 302 22.17 19.02 -2.82
CA MET A 302 22.00 17.95 -3.81
C MET A 302 20.74 18.10 -4.67
N ARG A 303 19.58 18.44 -4.07
CA ARG A 303 18.36 18.79 -4.83
C ARG A 303 18.51 19.92 -5.85
N ARG A 304 19.36 20.92 -5.60
CA ARG A 304 19.60 22.03 -6.55
C ARG A 304 20.50 21.56 -7.69
N SER A 305 21.56 20.82 -7.38
CA SER A 305 22.45 20.21 -8.38
C SER A 305 21.67 19.27 -9.31
N ILE A 306 20.82 18.39 -8.74
CA ILE A 306 19.96 17.49 -9.51
C ILE A 306 19.06 18.28 -10.48
N ARG A 307 18.40 19.33 -9.99
CA ARG A 307 17.53 20.17 -10.83
C ARG A 307 18.31 20.85 -11.96
N GLN A 308 19.51 21.34 -11.68
CA GLN A 308 20.35 22.00 -12.68
C GLN A 308 20.79 21.01 -13.77
N ILE A 309 21.35 19.86 -13.38
CA ILE A 309 21.83 18.83 -14.31
C ILE A 309 20.67 18.23 -15.12
N ALA A 310 19.51 18.02 -14.49
CA ALA A 310 18.30 17.56 -15.20
C ALA A 310 17.84 18.57 -16.26
N SER A 311 17.99 19.87 -16.00
CA SER A 311 17.71 20.92 -16.99
C SER A 311 18.74 20.93 -18.12
N GLU A 312 20.04 20.76 -17.81
CA GLU A 312 21.11 20.76 -18.81
C GLU A 312 21.02 19.56 -19.78
N LEU A 313 20.52 18.42 -19.29
CA LEU A 313 20.32 17.20 -20.09
C LEU A 313 18.95 17.13 -20.77
N GLY A 314 18.13 18.19 -20.71
CA GLY A 314 16.79 18.22 -21.28
C GLY A 314 15.80 17.26 -20.61
N ILE A 315 16.13 16.68 -19.45
CA ILE A 315 15.21 15.81 -18.69
C ILE A 315 14.05 16.63 -18.12
N SER A 316 14.30 17.88 -17.72
CA SER A 316 13.25 18.81 -17.32
C SER A 316 12.37 19.27 -18.49
N ASP A 317 12.91 19.29 -19.71
CA ASP A 317 12.15 19.61 -20.93
C ASP A 317 11.21 18.46 -21.33
N LEU A 318 11.46 17.24 -20.82
CA LEU A 318 10.54 16.09 -20.87
C LEU A 318 9.46 16.15 -19.77
N GLY A 319 9.34 17.25 -19.03
CA GLY A 319 8.32 17.44 -17.99
C GLY A 319 8.61 16.74 -16.66
N PHE A 320 9.81 16.18 -16.45
CA PHE A 320 10.13 15.45 -15.23
C PHE A 320 10.49 16.40 -14.06
N ASP A 321 9.67 16.41 -13.01
CA ASP A 321 9.96 17.06 -11.73
C ASP A 321 10.54 16.07 -10.72
N PHE A 322 11.86 16.16 -10.47
CA PHE A 322 12.55 15.30 -9.50
C PHE A 322 11.93 15.39 -8.10
N ILE A 323 11.59 16.58 -7.62
CA ILE A 323 11.07 16.75 -6.25
C ILE A 323 9.68 16.11 -6.13
N GLY A 324 8.85 16.29 -7.16
CA GLY A 324 7.56 15.64 -7.25
C GLY A 324 7.67 14.11 -7.33
N ALA A 325 8.53 13.59 -8.21
CA ALA A 325 8.76 12.16 -8.33
C ALA A 325 9.30 11.55 -7.02
N GLU A 326 10.27 12.19 -6.37
CA GLU A 326 10.84 11.74 -5.10
C GLU A 326 9.81 11.80 -3.97
N SER A 327 8.98 12.83 -3.93
CA SER A 327 7.88 12.94 -2.95
C SER A 327 6.80 11.88 -3.18
N SER A 328 6.54 11.51 -4.43
CA SER A 328 5.62 10.42 -4.80
C SER A 328 6.16 9.06 -4.35
N ALA A 329 7.44 8.80 -4.59
CA ALA A 329 8.11 7.60 -4.11
C ALA A 329 8.07 7.52 -2.57
N TYR A 330 8.34 8.63 -1.87
CA TYR A 330 8.23 8.70 -0.41
C TYR A 330 6.79 8.44 0.08
N TRP A 331 5.79 9.00 -0.60
CA TRP A 331 4.38 8.76 -0.28
C TRP A 331 3.96 7.30 -0.47
N LEU A 332 4.47 6.60 -1.48
CA LEU A 332 4.28 5.16 -1.62
C LEU A 332 4.85 4.39 -0.43
N GLY A 333 6.09 4.70 -0.03
CA GLY A 333 6.72 4.08 1.14
C GLY A 333 5.92 4.28 2.42
N LEU A 334 5.42 5.50 2.64
CA LEU A 334 4.55 5.82 3.77
C LEU A 334 3.20 5.08 3.70
N THR A 335 2.60 5.00 2.53
CA THR A 335 1.35 4.26 2.30
C THR A 335 1.53 2.78 2.65
N ILE A 336 2.64 2.17 2.23
CA ILE A 336 2.99 0.79 2.57
C ILE A 336 3.23 0.64 4.07
N ASP A 337 4.00 1.53 4.69
CA ASP A 337 4.34 1.47 6.12
C ASP A 337 3.11 1.54 7.03
N VAL A 338 2.18 2.47 6.78
CA VAL A 338 0.94 2.56 7.58
C VAL A 338 -0.03 1.42 7.27
N SER A 339 -0.03 0.90 6.04
CA SER A 339 -0.79 -0.31 5.69
C SER A 339 -0.27 -1.55 6.42
N MET A 340 1.06 -1.72 6.49
CA MET A 340 1.70 -2.77 7.28
C MET A 340 1.36 -2.63 8.76
N SER A 341 1.44 -1.41 9.29
CA SER A 341 1.14 -1.14 10.71
C SER A 341 -0.28 -1.55 11.08
N LEU A 342 -1.26 -1.25 10.22
CA LEU A 342 -2.65 -1.68 10.38
C LEU A 342 -2.82 -3.21 10.27
N THR A 343 -2.21 -3.84 9.27
CA THR A 343 -2.51 -5.23 8.91
C THR A 343 -1.71 -6.26 9.70
N LEU A 344 -0.46 -5.94 10.01
CA LEU A 344 0.48 -6.77 10.77
C LEU A 344 0.56 -6.38 12.25
N ASN A 345 -0.16 -5.32 12.65
CA ASN A 345 -0.13 -4.77 14.01
C ASN A 345 1.30 -4.45 14.48
N CYS A 346 2.10 -3.86 13.58
CA CYS A 346 3.46 -3.40 13.86
C CYS A 346 3.50 -1.87 14.00
N ARG A 347 4.58 -1.34 14.59
CA ARG A 347 4.80 0.10 14.66
C ARG A 347 5.28 0.62 13.30
N SER A 348 4.76 1.77 12.89
CA SER A 348 5.23 2.49 11.69
C SER A 348 6.68 2.94 11.88
N VAL A 349 7.46 2.87 10.81
CA VAL A 349 8.87 3.29 10.79
C VAL A 349 9.01 4.75 10.37
N LEU A 350 8.23 5.18 9.37
CA LEU A 350 8.31 6.52 8.77
C LEU A 350 7.57 7.59 9.56
N THR A 351 6.65 7.20 10.45
CA THR A 351 5.80 8.13 11.18
C THR A 351 5.90 7.90 12.68
N ASP A 352 5.89 9.00 13.42
CA ASP A 352 5.85 8.99 14.87
C ASP A 352 4.55 8.36 15.37
N GLY A 353 4.55 7.86 16.60
CA GLY A 353 3.45 7.08 17.19
C GLY A 353 2.12 7.84 17.34
N PRO A 354 1.29 7.54 18.35
CA PRO A 354 -0.04 8.13 18.51
C PRO A 354 -0.10 9.67 18.48
N SER A 355 0.99 10.36 18.84
CA SER A 355 1.10 11.81 18.83
C SER A 355 1.50 12.44 17.47
N GLY A 356 2.07 11.66 16.55
CA GLY A 356 2.67 12.19 15.31
C GLY A 356 1.68 12.81 14.34
N TYR A 357 0.43 12.33 14.32
CA TYR A 357 -0.55 12.72 13.29
C TYR A 357 -0.93 14.21 13.31
N ASN A 358 -0.81 14.88 14.46
CA ASN A 358 -1.10 16.31 14.62
C ASN A 358 0.11 17.22 14.35
N SER A 359 1.31 16.65 14.20
CA SER A 359 2.56 17.41 14.06
C SER A 359 3.25 17.19 12.72
N GLU A 360 3.10 16.02 12.11
CA GLU A 360 3.80 15.72 10.86
C GLU A 360 3.09 16.37 9.66
N MET A 361 3.89 17.01 8.81
CA MET A 361 3.41 17.85 7.71
C MET A 361 2.47 17.10 6.76
N MET A 362 2.73 15.83 6.42
CA MET A 362 1.91 15.09 5.46
C MET A 362 0.46 14.93 5.93
N TRP A 363 0.23 14.70 7.23
CA TRP A 363 -1.11 14.53 7.77
C TRP A 363 -1.86 15.85 7.85
N LEU A 364 -1.15 16.93 8.22
CA LEU A 364 -1.70 18.30 8.19
C LEU A 364 -2.09 18.73 6.77
N LEU A 365 -1.29 18.38 5.77
CA LEU A 365 -1.60 18.65 4.36
C LEU A 365 -2.85 17.91 3.89
N ILE A 366 -3.05 16.65 4.30
CA ILE A 366 -4.28 15.89 3.99
C ILE A 366 -5.52 16.58 4.58
N GLN A 367 -5.43 17.01 5.84
CA GLN A 367 -6.51 17.74 6.52
C GLN A 367 -6.82 19.08 5.84
N GLY A 368 -5.79 19.86 5.51
CA GLY A 368 -5.94 21.11 4.76
C GLY A 368 -6.57 20.89 3.38
N ARG A 369 -6.13 19.84 2.67
CA ARG A 369 -6.62 19.50 1.33
C ARG A 369 -8.09 19.10 1.35
N ALA A 370 -8.56 18.38 2.37
CA ALA A 370 -9.97 18.06 2.52
C ALA A 370 -10.84 19.32 2.67
N THR A 371 -10.34 20.35 3.36
CA THR A 371 -11.06 21.62 3.49
C THR A 371 -11.22 22.31 2.14
N VAL A 372 -10.14 22.37 1.34
CA VAL A 372 -10.18 22.93 -0.01
C VAL A 372 -11.06 22.09 -0.93
N PHE A 373 -10.95 20.77 -0.88
CA PHE A 373 -11.79 19.83 -1.63
C PHE A 373 -13.28 20.10 -1.39
N ARG A 374 -13.72 20.29 -0.14
CA ARG A 374 -15.12 20.60 0.17
C ARG A 374 -15.59 21.92 -0.44
N GLN A 375 -14.71 22.92 -0.51
CA GLN A 375 -15.03 24.21 -1.12
C GLN A 375 -15.16 24.07 -2.65
N THR A 376 -14.20 23.38 -3.28
CA THR A 376 -14.17 23.19 -4.73
C THR A 376 -15.31 22.32 -5.25
N THR A 377 -15.70 21.29 -4.51
CA THR A 377 -16.71 20.31 -4.95
C THR A 377 -18.15 20.66 -4.54
N LYS A 378 -18.35 21.78 -3.84
CA LYS A 378 -19.67 22.20 -3.36
C LYS A 378 -20.68 22.38 -4.51
N SER A 379 -20.25 22.92 -5.65
CA SER A 379 -21.12 23.08 -6.82
C SER A 379 -21.51 21.74 -7.45
N TRP A 380 -20.62 20.73 -7.40
CA TRP A 380 -20.87 19.44 -8.05
C TRP A 380 -22.05 18.69 -7.43
N LEU A 381 -22.28 18.88 -6.13
CA LEU A 381 -23.44 18.32 -5.44
C LEU A 381 -24.76 18.96 -5.89
N SER A 382 -24.72 20.24 -6.29
CA SER A 382 -25.87 20.95 -6.85
C SER A 382 -26.10 20.63 -8.33
N ASP A 383 -25.01 20.43 -9.08
CA ASP A 383 -25.02 20.07 -10.51
C ASP A 383 -25.66 18.68 -10.76
N GLY A 384 -25.62 17.79 -9.77
CA GLY A 384 -26.19 16.45 -9.85
C GLY A 384 -25.38 15.46 -10.70
N LEU A 385 -25.97 14.30 -10.97
CA LEU A 385 -25.29 13.14 -11.58
C LEU A 385 -24.94 13.36 -13.06
N GLU A 386 -25.71 14.17 -13.79
CA GLU A 386 -25.56 14.36 -15.23
C GLU A 386 -24.20 14.95 -15.60
N LEU A 387 -23.74 15.92 -14.80
CA LEU A 387 -22.46 16.61 -14.98
C LEU A 387 -21.29 15.93 -14.23
N PHE A 388 -21.53 14.78 -13.59
CA PHE A 388 -20.50 14.06 -12.84
C PHE A 388 -19.71 13.10 -13.73
N ASP A 389 -18.72 13.65 -14.45
CA ASP A 389 -17.90 12.94 -15.43
C ASP A 389 -16.74 12.12 -14.82
N PHE A 390 -15.93 11.52 -15.70
CA PHE A 390 -14.75 10.74 -15.36
C PHE A 390 -13.72 11.54 -14.54
N ASP A 391 -13.45 12.79 -14.90
CA ASP A 391 -12.46 13.62 -14.21
C ASP A 391 -12.88 13.93 -12.78
N ARG A 392 -14.16 14.28 -12.56
CA ARG A 392 -14.72 14.51 -11.22
C ARG A 392 -14.68 13.24 -10.38
N ALA A 393 -15.00 12.08 -10.96
CA ALA A 393 -14.91 10.80 -10.28
C ALA A 393 -13.46 10.47 -9.89
N ARG A 394 -12.51 10.62 -10.82
CA ARG A 394 -11.08 10.38 -10.61
C ARG A 394 -10.53 11.27 -9.51
N PHE A 395 -10.77 12.58 -9.57
CA PHE A 395 -10.32 13.56 -8.58
C PHE A 395 -10.89 13.25 -7.17
N THR A 396 -12.18 12.89 -7.10
CA THR A 396 -12.83 12.47 -5.86
C THR A 396 -12.11 11.26 -5.25
N LEU A 397 -11.88 10.22 -6.06
CA LEU A 397 -11.24 8.99 -5.61
C LEU A 397 -9.78 9.23 -5.18
N SER A 398 -9.00 9.97 -5.96
CA SER A 398 -7.59 10.25 -5.64
C SER A 398 -7.47 11.00 -4.31
N THR A 399 -8.29 12.03 -4.10
CA THR A 399 -8.28 12.81 -2.85
C THR A 399 -8.72 11.94 -1.66
N ALA A 400 -9.71 11.07 -1.86
CA ALA A 400 -10.18 10.14 -0.84
C ALA A 400 -9.15 9.05 -0.51
N VAL A 401 -8.32 8.60 -1.48
CA VAL A 401 -7.21 7.67 -1.25
C VAL A 401 -6.16 8.26 -0.31
N ALA A 402 -5.87 9.56 -0.43
CA ALA A 402 -4.98 10.26 0.50
C ALA A 402 -5.52 10.20 1.93
N TRP A 403 -6.80 10.54 2.13
CA TRP A 403 -7.46 10.48 3.43
C TRP A 403 -7.51 9.07 4.01
N LYS A 404 -7.74 8.05 3.17
CA LYS A 404 -7.65 6.64 3.58
C LYS A 404 -6.26 6.31 4.16
N GLY A 405 -5.18 6.91 3.67
CA GLY A 405 -3.84 6.80 4.28
C GLY A 405 -3.79 7.32 5.72
N LEU A 406 -4.43 8.46 6.00
CA LEU A 406 -4.58 8.99 7.35
C LEU A 406 -5.43 8.06 8.25
N LEU A 407 -6.50 7.48 7.71
CA LEU A 407 -7.31 6.51 8.46
C LEU A 407 -6.53 5.23 8.82
N TRP A 408 -5.69 4.71 7.91
CA TRP A 408 -4.74 3.63 8.21
C TRP A 408 -3.83 4.00 9.37
N LYS A 409 -3.24 5.20 9.33
CA LYS A 409 -2.37 5.70 10.40
C LYS A 409 -3.09 5.79 11.75
N LEU A 410 -4.27 6.40 11.79
CA LEU A 410 -4.99 6.63 13.05
C LEU A 410 -5.49 5.34 13.68
N VAL A 411 -6.02 4.40 12.89
CA VAL A 411 -6.41 3.09 13.43
C VAL A 411 -5.17 2.28 13.83
N ALA A 412 -4.08 2.31 13.06
CA ALA A 412 -2.82 1.70 13.49
C ALA A 412 -2.30 2.26 14.84
N ASN A 413 -2.50 3.56 15.10
CA ASN A 413 -2.17 4.16 16.40
C ASN A 413 -3.06 3.61 17.53
N VAL A 414 -4.36 3.34 17.28
CA VAL A 414 -5.24 2.68 18.28
C VAL A 414 -4.74 1.27 18.56
N LEU A 415 -4.39 0.52 17.52
CA LEU A 415 -3.83 -0.83 17.63
C LEU A 415 -2.52 -0.83 18.44
N GLU A 416 -1.64 0.14 18.19
CA GLU A 416 -0.42 0.35 18.97
C GLU A 416 -0.74 0.69 20.43
N ALA A 417 -1.67 1.61 20.69
CA ALA A 417 -2.08 2.02 22.03
C ALA A 417 -2.68 0.85 22.82
N LEU A 418 -3.50 -0.01 22.20
CA LEU A 418 -4.03 -1.22 22.84
C LEU A 418 -2.91 -2.16 23.33
N ARG A 419 -1.75 -2.15 22.67
CA ARG A 419 -0.59 -2.97 23.03
C ARG A 419 0.33 -2.31 24.07
N THR A 420 0.48 -0.98 24.02
CA THR A 420 1.54 -0.27 24.75
C THR A 420 1.04 0.69 25.83
N ALA A 421 -0.20 1.19 25.72
CA ALA A 421 -0.71 2.20 26.63
C ALA A 421 -0.95 1.59 28.01
N LEU A 422 -0.47 2.30 29.04
CA LEU A 422 -0.63 1.92 30.43
C LEU A 422 -1.98 2.39 31.00
N LYS A 423 -2.57 3.42 30.39
CA LYS A 423 -3.79 4.09 30.85
C LYS A 423 -4.89 3.95 29.82
N GLU A 424 -6.11 3.80 30.31
CA GLU A 424 -7.30 3.62 29.47
C GLU A 424 -7.72 4.93 28.80
N GLU A 425 -7.47 6.07 29.47
CA GLU A 425 -7.72 7.41 28.95
C GLU A 425 -6.89 7.68 27.68
N ASP A 426 -5.65 7.21 27.65
CA ASP A 426 -4.77 7.37 26.48
C ASP A 426 -5.32 6.57 25.28
N ILE A 427 -5.86 5.37 25.51
CA ILE A 427 -6.49 4.55 24.45
C ILE A 427 -7.76 5.23 23.95
N LEU A 428 -8.60 5.75 24.87
CA LEU A 428 -9.83 6.46 24.53
C LEU A 428 -9.56 7.70 23.69
N GLN A 429 -8.54 8.49 24.06
CA GLN A 429 -8.17 9.69 23.30
C GLN A 429 -7.76 9.35 21.86
N VAL A 430 -6.95 8.31 21.67
CA VAL A 430 -6.50 7.89 20.33
C VAL A 430 -7.67 7.31 19.53
N LEU A 431 -8.57 6.58 20.18
CA LEU A 431 -9.80 6.07 19.56
C LEU A 431 -10.71 7.21 19.10
N GLU A 432 -10.95 8.22 19.94
CA GLU A 432 -11.77 9.38 19.59
C GLU A 432 -11.21 10.13 18.38
N SER A 433 -9.89 10.32 18.32
CA SER A 433 -9.23 10.90 17.14
C SER A 433 -9.44 10.07 15.87
N ALA A 434 -9.39 8.73 15.97
CA ALA A 434 -9.65 7.86 14.84
C ALA A 434 -11.11 7.92 14.39
N LEU A 435 -12.06 7.92 15.32
CA LEU A 435 -13.50 8.00 15.04
C LEU A 435 -13.88 9.34 14.42
N ASP A 436 -13.33 10.46 14.92
CA ASP A 436 -13.55 11.78 14.34
C ASP A 436 -13.03 11.83 12.90
N ALA A 437 -11.83 11.31 12.62
CA ALA A 437 -11.31 11.26 11.26
C ALA A 437 -12.14 10.37 10.30
N ILE A 438 -12.71 9.26 10.80
CA ILE A 438 -13.63 8.42 10.03
C ILE A 438 -14.93 9.19 9.74
N GLN A 439 -15.48 9.89 10.72
CA GLN A 439 -16.67 10.71 10.52
C GLN A 439 -16.40 11.83 9.50
N GLN A 440 -15.27 12.51 9.61
CA GLN A 440 -14.85 13.54 8.66
C GLN A 440 -14.68 12.98 7.24
N TYR A 441 -14.19 11.74 7.09
CA TYR A 441 -14.13 11.06 5.79
C TYR A 441 -15.53 10.94 5.16
N TYR A 442 -16.49 10.37 5.89
CA TYR A 442 -17.85 10.17 5.37
C TYR A 442 -18.55 11.49 5.06
N VAL A 443 -18.38 12.51 5.91
CA VAL A 443 -18.94 13.85 5.68
C VAL A 443 -18.32 14.54 4.47
N THR A 444 -17.02 14.32 4.23
CA THR A 444 -16.28 15.02 3.17
C THR A 444 -16.44 14.34 1.81
N PHE A 445 -16.31 13.01 1.77
CA PHE A 445 -16.24 12.25 0.52
C PHE A 445 -17.52 11.44 0.26
N GLY A 446 -18.28 11.07 1.29
CA GLY A 446 -19.43 10.17 1.17
C GLY A 446 -20.43 10.54 0.07
N PRO A 447 -20.91 11.80 -0.02
CA PRO A 447 -21.85 12.20 -1.07
C PRO A 447 -21.31 11.99 -2.49
N LEU A 448 -20.05 12.34 -2.75
CA LEU A 448 -19.43 12.20 -4.08
C LEU A 448 -19.04 10.76 -4.38
N LEU A 449 -18.64 9.98 -3.36
CA LEU A 449 -18.39 8.54 -3.50
C LEU A 449 -19.69 7.78 -3.81
N LYS A 450 -20.83 8.26 -3.29
CA LYS A 450 -22.15 7.74 -3.65
C LYS A 450 -22.49 8.04 -5.12
N MET A 451 -22.21 9.25 -5.60
CA MET A 451 -22.34 9.56 -7.02
C MET A 451 -21.41 8.69 -7.90
N CYS A 452 -20.19 8.42 -7.45
CA CYS A 452 -19.30 7.46 -8.12
C CYS A 452 -19.93 6.07 -8.18
N GLN A 453 -20.46 5.58 -7.05
CA GLN A 453 -21.15 4.30 -6.96
C GLN A 453 -22.33 4.21 -7.95
N ASP A 454 -23.16 5.26 -8.00
CA ASP A 454 -24.36 5.30 -8.83
C ASP A 454 -24.03 5.39 -10.34
N ARG A 455 -22.84 5.89 -10.71
CA ARG A 455 -22.35 5.89 -12.10
C ARG A 455 -21.42 4.74 -12.45
N LEU A 456 -21.13 3.79 -11.54
CA LEU A 456 -20.06 2.80 -11.74
C LEU A 456 -20.12 2.14 -13.11
N LEU A 457 -21.30 1.76 -13.62
CA LEU A 457 -21.44 1.13 -14.94
C LEU A 457 -20.84 1.95 -16.09
N PHE A 458 -20.94 3.28 -16.03
CA PHE A 458 -20.49 4.22 -17.06
C PHE A 458 -19.04 4.69 -16.87
N LEU A 459 -18.41 4.39 -15.73
CA LEU A 459 -17.04 4.80 -15.46
C LEU A 459 -16.04 3.87 -16.14
N HIS A 460 -14.86 4.42 -16.47
CA HIS A 460 -13.74 3.65 -16.98
C HIS A 460 -13.28 2.60 -15.96
N GLN A 461 -12.69 1.51 -16.46
CA GLN A 461 -12.28 0.36 -15.65
C GLN A 461 -11.28 0.71 -14.54
N GLU A 462 -10.38 1.67 -14.78
CA GLU A 462 -9.44 2.14 -13.76
C GLU A 462 -10.16 2.77 -12.58
N VAL A 463 -11.14 3.62 -12.85
CA VAL A 463 -11.97 4.26 -11.81
C VAL A 463 -12.81 3.23 -11.07
N LYS A 464 -13.35 2.22 -11.77
CA LYS A 464 -14.04 1.07 -11.13
C LYS A 464 -13.10 0.32 -10.17
N LEU A 465 -11.87 0.03 -10.60
CA LEU A 465 -10.86 -0.64 -9.79
C LEU A 465 -10.45 0.19 -8.57
N GLN A 466 -10.29 1.52 -8.74
CA GLN A 466 -9.97 2.42 -7.62
C GLN A 466 -11.13 2.57 -6.63
N TRP A 467 -12.36 2.66 -7.11
CA TRP A 467 -13.55 2.68 -6.24
C TRP A 467 -13.67 1.38 -5.43
N PHE A 468 -13.45 0.23 -6.08
CA PHE A 468 -13.42 -1.09 -5.43
C PHE A 468 -12.33 -1.12 -4.34
N SER A 469 -11.10 -0.75 -4.69
CA SER A 469 -9.94 -0.72 -3.79
C SER A 469 -10.20 0.19 -2.57
N LEU A 470 -10.68 1.41 -2.81
CA LEU A 470 -10.94 2.39 -1.75
C LEU A 470 -12.06 1.93 -0.80
N THR A 471 -13.18 1.45 -1.34
CA THR A 471 -14.33 0.98 -0.55
C THR A 471 -13.95 -0.22 0.31
N LEU A 472 -13.22 -1.19 -0.27
CA LEU A 472 -12.71 -2.36 0.46
C LEU A 472 -11.76 -1.93 1.60
N HIS A 473 -10.84 -1.00 1.33
CA HIS A 473 -9.90 -0.53 2.33
C HIS A 473 -10.58 0.23 3.47
N CYS A 474 -11.51 1.13 3.18
CA CYS A 474 -12.24 1.87 4.22
C CYS A 474 -13.07 0.92 5.09
N GLY A 475 -13.69 -0.10 4.49
CA GLY A 475 -14.35 -1.17 5.24
C GLY A 475 -13.39 -1.93 6.14
N LEU A 476 -12.25 -2.38 5.59
CA LEU A 476 -11.22 -3.11 6.34
C LEU A 476 -10.69 -2.34 7.56
N ILE A 477 -10.56 -1.02 7.46
CA ILE A 477 -10.12 -0.15 8.56
C ILE A 477 -11.02 -0.29 9.78
N VAL A 478 -12.33 -0.13 9.57
CA VAL A 478 -13.33 -0.18 10.64
C VAL A 478 -13.44 -1.59 11.19
N LEU A 479 -13.43 -2.61 10.31
CA LEU A 479 -13.45 -4.01 10.72
C LEU A 479 -12.22 -4.37 11.58
N LYS A 480 -11.03 -3.88 11.23
CA LYS A 480 -9.80 -4.08 12.01
C LYS A 480 -9.85 -3.38 13.36
N LEU A 481 -10.41 -2.17 13.42
CA LEU A 481 -10.60 -1.45 14.67
C LEU A 481 -11.53 -2.23 15.61
N ALA A 482 -12.69 -2.68 15.11
CA ALA A 482 -13.64 -3.47 15.90
C ALA A 482 -13.01 -4.77 16.42
N ASP A 483 -12.33 -5.52 15.54
CA ASP A 483 -11.64 -6.75 15.89
C ASP A 483 -10.55 -6.55 16.96
N ALA A 484 -9.80 -5.45 16.87
CA ALA A 484 -8.77 -5.13 17.86
C ALA A 484 -9.40 -4.81 19.23
N LEU A 485 -10.50 -4.04 19.27
CA LEU A 485 -11.21 -3.74 20.51
C LEU A 485 -11.81 -5.00 21.14
N GLU A 486 -12.44 -5.86 20.34
CA GLU A 486 -12.99 -7.15 20.79
C GLU A 486 -11.90 -8.08 21.32
N SER A 487 -10.81 -8.25 20.57
CA SER A 487 -9.69 -9.13 20.94
C SER A 487 -8.98 -8.69 22.22
N ASN A 488 -9.00 -7.39 22.51
CA ASN A 488 -8.46 -6.81 23.75
C ASN A 488 -9.53 -6.65 24.86
N SER A 489 -10.72 -7.25 24.70
CA SER A 489 -11.82 -7.21 25.68
C SER A 489 -12.31 -5.79 26.04
N ARG A 490 -12.17 -4.83 25.12
CA ARG A 490 -12.59 -3.42 25.28
C ARG A 490 -13.99 -3.18 24.74
N ILE A 491 -14.96 -3.98 25.19
CA ILE A 491 -16.34 -3.98 24.66
C ILE A 491 -17.05 -2.64 24.83
N HIS A 492 -16.81 -1.92 25.93
CA HIS A 492 -17.40 -0.60 26.16
C HIS A 492 -16.93 0.45 25.13
N MET A 493 -15.71 0.31 24.58
CA MET A 493 -15.19 1.19 23.53
C MET A 493 -15.75 0.82 22.16
N LEU A 494 -16.08 -0.46 21.95
CA LEU A 494 -16.74 -0.94 20.74
C LEU A 494 -18.12 -0.30 20.55
N ASP A 495 -18.81 0.02 21.65
CA ASP A 495 -20.10 0.72 21.60
C ASP A 495 -20.03 2.05 20.84
N HIS A 496 -18.89 2.74 20.89
CA HIS A 496 -18.66 3.99 20.15
C HIS A 496 -18.51 3.77 18.63
N CYS A 497 -18.24 2.53 18.19
CA CYS A 497 -18.00 2.19 16.79
C CYS A 497 -19.22 1.57 16.09
N LYS A 498 -20.30 1.23 16.83
CA LYS A 498 -21.39 0.39 16.34
C LYS A 498 -22.04 0.87 15.05
N SER A 499 -22.38 2.15 14.95
CA SER A 499 -23.02 2.70 13.74
C SER A 499 -22.11 2.60 12.53
N ILE A 500 -20.84 3.02 12.69
CA ILE A 500 -19.82 3.00 11.64
C ILE A 500 -19.50 1.56 11.22
N LEU A 501 -19.54 0.60 12.16
CA LEU A 501 -19.28 -0.81 11.89
C LEU A 501 -20.34 -1.42 10.97
N VAL A 502 -21.63 -1.12 11.19
CA VAL A 502 -22.72 -1.62 10.32
C VAL A 502 -22.53 -1.11 8.88
N ASP A 503 -22.22 0.18 8.73
CA ASP A 503 -21.99 0.78 7.42
C ASP A 503 -20.75 0.18 6.72
N ALA A 504 -19.70 -0.10 7.49
CA ALA A 504 -18.48 -0.73 7.00
C ALA A 504 -18.69 -2.19 6.59
N GLU A 505 -19.45 -2.97 7.36
CA GLU A 505 -19.81 -4.36 7.04
C GLU A 505 -20.60 -4.42 5.72
N SER A 506 -21.62 -3.57 5.57
CA SER A 506 -22.41 -3.44 4.34
C SER A 506 -21.56 -3.02 3.14
N SER A 507 -20.76 -1.96 3.29
CA SER A 507 -19.90 -1.44 2.22
C SER A 507 -18.84 -2.45 1.80
N THR A 508 -18.28 -3.21 2.74
CA THR A 508 -17.31 -4.28 2.46
C THR A 508 -17.94 -5.40 1.65
N MET A 509 -19.14 -5.87 2.03
CA MET A 509 -19.85 -6.90 1.25
C MET A 509 -20.16 -6.42 -0.17
N ASN A 510 -20.66 -5.20 -0.32
CA ASN A 510 -20.96 -4.62 -1.63
C ASN A 510 -19.71 -4.48 -2.50
N ALA A 511 -18.57 -4.09 -1.91
CA ALA A 511 -17.30 -4.01 -2.63
C ALA A 511 -16.82 -5.39 -3.10
N LEU A 512 -16.89 -6.41 -2.23
CA LEU A 512 -16.54 -7.79 -2.57
C LEU A 512 -17.43 -8.31 -3.70
N GLU A 513 -18.74 -8.14 -3.60
CA GLU A 513 -19.70 -8.54 -4.63
C GLU A 513 -19.42 -7.82 -5.96
N PHE A 514 -19.21 -6.51 -5.93
CA PHE A 514 -18.86 -5.73 -7.12
C PHE A 514 -17.57 -6.23 -7.77
N GLY A 515 -16.53 -6.50 -6.97
CA GLY A 515 -15.25 -7.00 -7.45
C GLY A 515 -15.33 -8.39 -8.09
N CYS A 516 -16.27 -9.24 -7.64
CA CYS A 516 -16.48 -10.58 -8.17
C CYS A 516 -17.28 -10.64 -9.48
N HIS A 517 -17.97 -9.56 -9.84
CA HIS A 517 -18.87 -9.53 -11.01
C HIS A 517 -18.49 -8.50 -12.08
N THR A 518 -17.55 -7.60 -11.77
CA THR A 518 -17.08 -6.57 -12.69
C THR A 518 -15.84 -7.03 -13.42
N HIS A 519 -15.84 -6.95 -14.75
CA HIS A 519 -14.71 -7.34 -15.58
C HIS A 519 -13.72 -6.18 -15.80
N TYR A 520 -12.47 -6.53 -16.05
CA TYR A 520 -11.37 -5.64 -16.38
C TYR A 520 -10.66 -6.17 -17.62
N THR A 521 -10.49 -5.33 -18.63
CA THR A 521 -9.88 -5.71 -19.91
C THR A 521 -8.37 -5.45 -19.86
N ILE A 522 -7.58 -6.48 -20.13
CA ILE A 522 -6.14 -6.38 -20.38
C ILE A 522 -5.87 -6.74 -21.83
N VAL A 523 -5.11 -5.87 -22.51
CA VAL A 523 -4.71 -6.05 -23.90
C VAL A 523 -3.21 -6.30 -23.95
N GLN A 524 -2.80 -7.36 -24.63
CA GLN A 524 -1.40 -7.66 -24.89
C GLN A 524 -0.88 -6.72 -25.99
N ALA A 525 0.33 -6.20 -25.83
CA ALA A 525 0.95 -5.42 -26.90
C ALA A 525 1.16 -6.31 -28.14
N ALA A 526 0.90 -5.76 -29.33
CA ALA A 526 1.21 -6.45 -30.58
C ALA A 526 2.72 -6.76 -30.61
N GLN A 527 3.08 -8.02 -30.81
CA GLN A 527 4.46 -8.40 -31.08
C GLN A 527 4.87 -7.72 -32.39
N PRO A 528 5.97 -6.95 -32.43
CA PRO A 528 6.49 -6.44 -33.68
C PRO A 528 7.22 -7.57 -34.40
N ASP A 529 6.48 -8.52 -34.98
CA ASP A 529 7.12 -9.55 -35.78
C ASP A 529 7.55 -8.99 -37.13
N ALA A 530 8.84 -9.22 -37.40
CA ALA A 530 9.50 -8.94 -38.65
C ALA A 530 8.91 -9.84 -39.76
N SER A 531 8.66 -9.22 -40.92
CA SER A 531 8.25 -9.83 -42.19
C SER A 531 6.75 -9.99 -42.47
N ASP A 532 6.02 -8.88 -42.48
CA ASP A 532 4.81 -8.79 -43.32
C ASP A 532 5.17 -8.27 -44.71
N LYS A 533 5.59 -9.22 -45.56
CA LYS A 533 5.42 -9.14 -47.01
C LYS A 533 4.22 -9.99 -47.37
N ASP A 534 3.03 -9.50 -47.06
CA ASP A 534 1.86 -9.55 -47.94
C ASP A 534 0.67 -9.03 -47.13
N GLY A 535 -0.04 -8.05 -47.70
CA GLY A 535 -1.11 -7.36 -47.01
C GLY A 535 -2.30 -8.27 -46.71
N ASP A 536 -3.03 -7.86 -45.67
CA ASP A 536 -4.38 -8.27 -45.30
C ASP A 536 -4.50 -9.35 -44.21
N SER A 537 -3.91 -9.09 -43.03
CA SER A 537 -4.47 -9.55 -41.75
C SER A 537 -4.45 -8.43 -40.72
N SER A 538 -5.63 -7.92 -40.38
CA SER A 538 -5.84 -7.13 -39.17
C SER A 538 -5.60 -8.04 -37.96
N GLU A 539 -4.35 -8.20 -37.52
CA GLU A 539 -4.02 -8.93 -36.30
C GLU A 539 -4.68 -8.24 -35.09
N THR A 540 -5.77 -8.81 -34.60
CA THR A 540 -6.39 -8.37 -33.35
C THR A 540 -5.49 -8.77 -32.19
N CYS A 541 -4.96 -7.78 -31.45
CA CYS A 541 -4.19 -8.03 -30.24
C CYS A 541 -4.95 -8.96 -29.27
N PRO A 542 -4.32 -10.01 -28.72
CA PRO A 542 -4.94 -10.85 -27.72
C PRO A 542 -5.40 -10.02 -26.52
N SER A 543 -6.62 -10.28 -26.04
CA SER A 543 -7.15 -9.63 -24.84
C SER A 543 -7.84 -10.65 -23.94
N ILE A 544 -7.81 -10.37 -22.64
CA ILE A 544 -8.46 -11.15 -21.58
C ILE A 544 -9.35 -10.21 -20.78
N ASN A 545 -10.42 -10.77 -20.21
CA ASN A 545 -11.37 -10.03 -19.39
C ASN A 545 -11.54 -10.71 -18.02
N PRO A 546 -10.52 -10.70 -17.14
CA PRO A 546 -10.66 -11.17 -15.77
C PRO A 546 -11.63 -10.29 -14.94
N PHE A 547 -12.09 -10.76 -13.78
CA PHE A 547 -12.81 -9.91 -12.83
C PHE A 547 -11.86 -8.93 -12.13
N LEU A 548 -12.38 -7.82 -11.59
CA LEU A 548 -11.60 -6.86 -10.79
C LEU A 548 -10.87 -7.55 -9.62
N MET A 549 -11.51 -8.53 -8.99
CA MET A 549 -10.90 -9.32 -7.92
C MET A 549 -9.65 -10.07 -8.39
N ASN A 550 -9.64 -10.57 -9.64
CA ASN A 550 -8.50 -11.28 -10.21
C ASN A 550 -7.33 -10.36 -10.59
N VAL A 551 -7.47 -9.04 -10.52
CA VAL A 551 -6.39 -8.11 -10.89
C VAL A 551 -6.02 -7.16 -9.74
N TYR A 552 -6.51 -7.45 -8.54
CA TYR A 552 -6.26 -6.63 -7.36
C TYR A 552 -4.93 -7.03 -6.68
N PRO A 553 -3.99 -6.10 -6.44
CA PRO A 553 -2.62 -6.42 -6.04
C PRO A 553 -2.42 -6.71 -4.54
N LEU A 554 -3.45 -6.51 -3.70
CA LEU A 554 -3.33 -6.68 -2.24
C LEU A 554 -4.21 -7.84 -1.74
N PRO A 555 -3.91 -9.10 -2.11
CA PRO A 555 -4.77 -10.24 -1.76
C PRO A 555 -4.88 -10.44 -0.24
N HIS A 556 -3.86 -10.02 0.53
CA HIS A 556 -3.88 -10.07 1.99
C HIS A 556 -4.92 -9.12 2.61
N HIS A 557 -5.25 -7.99 1.96
CA HIS A 557 -6.34 -7.12 2.40
C HIS A 557 -7.70 -7.78 2.17
N VAL A 558 -7.91 -8.39 1.01
CA VAL A 558 -9.15 -9.14 0.71
C VAL A 558 -9.33 -10.30 1.69
N LEU A 559 -8.27 -11.07 1.95
CA LEU A 559 -8.31 -12.17 2.91
C LEU A 559 -8.66 -11.71 4.33
N ALA A 560 -8.11 -10.58 4.76
CA ALA A 560 -8.44 -10.00 6.06
C ALA A 560 -9.92 -9.58 6.11
N SER A 561 -10.42 -8.90 5.07
CA SER A 561 -11.83 -8.51 4.96
C SER A 561 -12.76 -9.73 4.97
N ILE A 562 -12.45 -10.78 4.21
CA ILE A 562 -13.23 -12.04 4.20
C ILE A 562 -13.27 -12.66 5.60
N GLY A 563 -12.13 -12.74 6.28
CA GLY A 563 -12.06 -13.31 7.63
C GLY A 563 -12.85 -12.53 8.67
N LEU A 564 -12.81 -11.19 8.58
CA LEU A 564 -13.57 -10.29 9.45
C LEU A 564 -15.07 -10.35 9.16
N MET A 565 -15.47 -10.31 7.89
CA MET A 565 -16.86 -10.43 7.47
C MET A 565 -17.47 -11.79 7.80
N LYS A 566 -16.73 -12.89 7.67
CA LYS A 566 -17.20 -14.22 8.10
C LYS A 566 -17.61 -14.22 9.57
N ARG A 567 -16.80 -13.59 10.44
CA ARG A 567 -17.10 -13.46 11.87
C ARG A 567 -18.31 -12.57 12.12
N ALA A 568 -18.42 -11.43 11.42
CA ALA A 568 -19.58 -10.55 11.51
C ALA A 568 -20.89 -11.28 11.13
N ILE A 569 -20.89 -12.04 10.03
CA ILE A 569 -22.05 -12.84 9.60
C ILE A 569 -22.42 -13.89 10.66
N GLU A 570 -21.43 -14.58 11.23
CA GLU A 570 -21.66 -15.59 12.26
C GLU A 570 -22.20 -15.00 13.56
N ARG A 571 -21.67 -13.83 13.96
CA ARG A 571 -22.17 -13.02 15.07
C ARG A 571 -23.64 -12.66 14.84
N ASP A 572 -24.01 -12.15 13.67
CA ASP A 572 -25.36 -11.69 13.37
C ASP A 572 -26.38 -12.84 13.26
N ILE A 573 -25.97 -14.00 12.77
CA ILE A 573 -26.78 -15.24 12.84
C ILE A 573 -27.01 -15.62 14.30
N SER A 574 -25.96 -15.58 15.14
CA SER A 574 -26.06 -15.97 16.55
C SER A 574 -26.97 -15.04 17.37
N HIS A 575 -27.01 -13.75 17.01
CA HIS A 575 -27.90 -12.76 17.62
C HIS A 575 -29.30 -12.72 17.02
N GLY A 576 -29.56 -13.47 15.95
CA GLY A 576 -30.85 -13.50 15.27
C GLY A 576 -31.17 -12.24 14.45
N THR A 577 -30.19 -11.37 14.21
CA THR A 577 -30.35 -10.20 13.33
C THR A 577 -30.27 -10.58 11.86
N LEU A 578 -29.64 -11.71 11.55
CA LEU A 578 -29.51 -12.26 10.20
C LEU A 578 -30.08 -13.68 10.12
N THR A 579 -30.90 -13.95 9.11
CA THR A 579 -31.44 -15.31 8.90
C THR A 579 -30.33 -16.25 8.40
N PRO A 580 -30.39 -17.56 8.73
CA PRO A 580 -29.40 -18.52 8.23
C PRO A 580 -29.29 -18.57 6.70
N VAL A 581 -30.41 -18.35 5.99
CA VAL A 581 -30.44 -18.32 4.51
C VAL A 581 -29.72 -17.08 3.97
N ALA A 582 -30.00 -15.90 4.51
CA ALA A 582 -29.29 -14.68 4.12
C ALA A 582 -27.79 -14.78 4.45
N GLY A 583 -27.46 -15.37 5.61
CA GLY A 583 -26.08 -15.65 5.98
C GLY A 583 -25.35 -16.60 5.02
N ALA A 584 -26.05 -17.62 4.49
CA ALA A 584 -25.49 -18.51 3.47
C ALA A 584 -25.17 -17.78 2.17
N ASN A 585 -26.05 -16.87 1.71
CA ASN A 585 -25.82 -16.05 0.52
C ASN A 585 -24.64 -15.08 0.69
N LEU A 586 -24.53 -14.43 1.85
CA LEU A 586 -23.37 -13.57 2.11
C LEU A 586 -22.07 -14.39 2.15
N LYS A 587 -22.10 -15.58 2.77
CA LYS A 587 -20.95 -16.48 2.77
C LYS A 587 -20.58 -16.96 1.36
N SER A 588 -21.54 -17.16 0.45
CA SER A 588 -21.20 -17.54 -0.93
C SER A 588 -20.44 -16.44 -1.68
N VAL A 589 -20.75 -15.16 -1.44
CA VAL A 589 -19.95 -14.04 -1.97
C VAL A 589 -18.52 -14.09 -1.43
N LEU A 590 -18.35 -14.36 -0.13
CA LEU A 590 -17.01 -14.49 0.47
C LEU A 590 -16.22 -15.66 -0.16
N TRP A 591 -16.89 -16.78 -0.44
CA TRP A 591 -16.27 -17.93 -1.11
C TRP A 591 -15.89 -17.61 -2.56
N GLN A 592 -16.77 -16.95 -3.31
CA GLN A 592 -16.49 -16.51 -4.68
C GLN A 592 -15.28 -15.54 -4.70
N ALA A 593 -15.23 -14.57 -3.78
CA ALA A 593 -14.09 -13.68 -3.66
C ALA A 593 -12.78 -14.45 -3.39
N LEU A 594 -12.82 -15.46 -2.51
CA LEU A 594 -11.66 -16.29 -2.20
C LEU A 594 -11.17 -17.13 -3.40
N ASP A 595 -12.10 -17.61 -4.24
CA ASP A 595 -11.78 -18.40 -5.44
C ASP A 595 -11.15 -17.54 -6.55
N LEU A 596 -11.41 -16.24 -6.56
CA LEU A 596 -10.85 -15.28 -7.53
C LEU A 596 -9.49 -14.71 -7.13
N LEU A 597 -9.03 -14.93 -5.89
CA LEU A 597 -7.68 -14.54 -5.46
C LEU A 597 -6.60 -15.48 -6.01
N PRO A 598 -5.32 -15.04 -6.09
CA PRO A 598 -4.18 -15.89 -6.47
C PRO A 598 -4.18 -17.26 -5.78
N GLN A 599 -4.57 -18.33 -6.49
CA GLN A 599 -4.70 -19.67 -5.90
C GLN A 599 -3.35 -20.28 -5.55
N CYS A 600 -2.28 -19.84 -6.20
CA CYS A 600 -0.92 -20.18 -5.79
C CYS A 600 -0.53 -19.55 -4.45
N SER A 601 -1.34 -18.70 -3.82
CA SER A 601 -1.00 -18.10 -2.53
C SER A 601 -1.22 -19.07 -1.36
N LYS A 602 -0.18 -19.33 -0.57
CA LYS A 602 -0.24 -20.18 0.63
C LYS A 602 -1.31 -19.70 1.64
N PRO A 603 -1.44 -18.40 1.97
CA PRO A 603 -2.55 -17.89 2.78
C PRO A 603 -3.95 -18.15 2.20
N VAL A 604 -4.15 -17.99 0.88
CA VAL A 604 -5.43 -18.27 0.20
C VAL A 604 -5.77 -19.75 0.32
N THR A 605 -4.81 -20.63 0.00
CA THR A 605 -4.97 -22.08 0.11
C THR A 605 -5.27 -22.51 1.54
N ALA A 606 -4.61 -21.92 2.54
CA ALA A 606 -4.85 -22.21 3.94
C ALA A 606 -6.28 -21.81 4.37
N LYS A 607 -6.78 -20.66 3.90
CA LYS A 607 -8.14 -20.18 4.18
C LYS A 607 -9.25 -20.99 3.50
N ARG A 608 -8.98 -21.66 2.38
CA ARG A 608 -9.96 -22.58 1.77
C ARG A 608 -10.10 -23.89 2.55
N LYS A 609 -9.03 -24.33 3.23
CA LYS A 609 -9.00 -25.60 3.97
C LYS A 609 -9.63 -25.55 5.36
N GLY A 610 -9.93 -24.36 5.90
CA GLY A 610 -10.51 -24.17 7.25
C GLY A 610 -11.67 -23.19 7.24
#